data_AF-A0A523SUB9-F1
#
_entry.id   AF-A0A523SUB9-F1
#
_cell.length_a   1.000
_cell.length_b   1.000
_cell.length_c   1.000
_cell.angle_alpha   90.00
_cell.angle_beta   90.00
_cell.angle_gamma   90.00
#
_symmetry.space_group_name_H-M   'P 1'
#
loop_
_entity.id
_entity.type
_entity.pdbx_description
1 polymer ?
#
loop_
_entity_poly.entity_id
_entity_poly.type
_entity_poly.pdbx_seq_one_letter_code
_entity_poly.pdbx_strand_id
1 'polypeptide(L)'
;MNRIAFLTIGVVLLVGCLQAKASLASLEEKVARNPNKARAVYKLARRYCEDDSAVQAIETWKRLADLDLKLASDVFLRTKVAVYLGLEPFFPQPVSDSIAMTPRFSPDGRKIVFHSMKNGQIGTMDFSGENFRWITNDDRYNVTPCFAGLGDQFFYIRSTADESGMELVYYNAEGGEPEVLLSGLSSLCETPDWVSDELPVLFGYMSLDTKSMEIGLYDRKAGELIELTHNAYMDRFLRYSSDGKLIVYTNYRRLQPDIYIMNTRGKLVERVTDWPGRDIYPDFGDHDRKIAFASDRNGGGQFDVFVCDRRTGVVMPVTYNERTDTTPDLSNDGNWLLFQSNRGDGRPRTYIVSLNQPISAEQLLAEIEAKGEQGGLR
;
A
#
# COMPACT_ATOMS: atom_id res chain seq x y z
N MET A 1 -27.11 -30.73 -39.89
CA MET A 1 -28.02 -29.78 -39.21
C MET A 1 -27.89 -29.98 -37.71
N ASN A 2 -27.58 -28.87 -37.01
CA ASN A 2 -27.76 -28.55 -35.59
C ASN A 2 -27.23 -29.52 -34.51
N ARG A 3 -26.19 -29.13 -33.74
CA ARG A 3 -26.19 -28.16 -32.61
C ARG A 3 -26.97 -28.70 -31.40
N ILE A 4 -26.27 -29.03 -30.33
CA ILE A 4 -26.22 -28.29 -29.05
C ILE A 4 -25.33 -29.13 -28.11
N ALA A 5 -24.18 -28.55 -27.77
CA ALA A 5 -23.30 -29.03 -26.73
C ALA A 5 -23.15 -27.88 -25.72
N PHE A 6 -23.07 -28.24 -24.44
CA PHE A 6 -22.59 -27.43 -23.32
C PHE A 6 -23.45 -26.22 -22.89
N LEU A 7 -24.49 -26.50 -22.11
CA LEU A 7 -24.84 -25.69 -20.94
C LEU A 7 -24.68 -26.59 -19.72
N THR A 8 -23.68 -26.37 -18.86
CA THR A 8 -23.89 -26.03 -17.44
C THR A 8 -22.57 -25.95 -16.65
N ILE A 9 -22.45 -24.88 -15.85
CA ILE A 9 -21.83 -24.83 -14.52
C ILE A 9 -20.29 -24.73 -14.47
N GLY A 10 -19.81 -23.48 -14.60
CA GLY A 10 -18.60 -22.96 -13.97
C GLY A 10 -18.96 -21.70 -13.19
N VAL A 11 -19.54 -21.87 -12.01
CA VAL A 11 -20.16 -20.84 -11.14
C VAL A 11 -19.12 -20.06 -10.30
N VAL A 12 -17.82 -20.07 -10.64
CA VAL A 12 -16.76 -19.55 -9.74
C VAL A 12 -16.20 -18.16 -10.10
N LEU A 13 -16.55 -17.55 -11.24
CA LEU A 13 -16.03 -16.21 -11.61
C LEU A 13 -17.02 -15.06 -11.36
N LEU A 14 -17.90 -15.19 -10.36
CA LEU A 14 -19.07 -14.31 -10.21
C LEU A 14 -18.85 -13.01 -9.42
N VAL A 15 -17.67 -12.78 -8.81
CA VAL A 15 -17.47 -11.59 -7.94
C VAL A 15 -16.57 -10.52 -8.58
N GLY A 16 -15.54 -10.88 -9.36
CA GLY A 16 -14.76 -9.93 -10.18
C GLY A 16 -15.50 -9.38 -11.41
N CYS A 17 -16.68 -9.92 -11.72
CA CYS A 17 -17.43 -9.64 -12.95
C CYS A 17 -18.37 -8.41 -12.84
N LEU A 18 -18.61 -7.88 -11.63
CA LEU A 18 -19.56 -6.79 -11.40
C LEU A 18 -18.97 -5.39 -11.63
N GLN A 19 -17.67 -5.16 -11.42
CA GLN A 19 -16.99 -3.92 -11.87
C GLN A 19 -16.86 -3.88 -13.40
N ALA A 20 -16.62 -5.03 -14.04
CA ALA A 20 -16.58 -5.14 -15.49
C ALA A 20 -17.93 -4.79 -16.14
N LYS A 21 -19.06 -4.91 -15.44
CA LYS A 21 -20.38 -4.55 -15.97
C LYS A 21 -20.58 -3.05 -16.18
N ALA A 22 -19.97 -2.21 -15.35
CA ALA A 22 -20.07 -0.75 -15.50
C ALA A 22 -19.24 -0.25 -16.70
N SER A 23 -18.13 -0.93 -17.04
CA SER A 23 -17.37 -0.65 -18.28
C SER A 23 -18.03 -1.28 -19.51
N LEU A 24 -18.69 -2.45 -19.36
CA LEU A 24 -19.43 -3.15 -20.41
C LEU A 24 -20.63 -2.36 -20.94
N ALA A 25 -21.41 -1.65 -20.11
CA ALA A 25 -22.56 -0.87 -20.60
C ALA A 25 -22.14 0.27 -21.56
N SER A 26 -20.99 0.92 -21.29
CA SER A 26 -20.39 1.89 -22.21
C SER A 26 -19.78 1.23 -23.46
N LEU A 27 -19.38 -0.03 -23.32
CA LEU A 27 -18.85 -0.87 -24.38
C LEU A 27 -19.99 -1.31 -25.30
N GLU A 28 -21.16 -1.70 -24.77
CA GLU A 28 -22.40 -2.04 -25.47
C GLU A 28 -22.92 -0.86 -26.29
N GLU A 29 -22.89 0.36 -25.73
CA GLU A 29 -23.31 1.56 -26.44
C GLU A 29 -22.35 1.95 -27.58
N LYS A 30 -21.03 1.72 -27.41
CA LYS A 30 -20.02 1.89 -28.47
C LYS A 30 -20.04 0.74 -29.48
N VAL A 31 -20.39 -0.47 -29.03
CA VAL A 31 -20.57 -1.69 -29.82
C VAL A 31 -21.71 -1.51 -30.83
N ALA A 32 -22.79 -0.86 -30.40
CA ALA A 32 -23.94 -0.53 -31.24
C ALA A 32 -23.62 0.43 -32.40
N ARG A 33 -22.58 1.28 -32.28
CA ARG A 33 -22.22 2.29 -33.28
C ARG A 33 -21.24 1.79 -34.35
N ASN A 34 -20.55 0.65 -34.16
CA ASN A 34 -19.67 0.04 -35.17
C ASN A 34 -19.45 -1.49 -34.94
N PRO A 35 -20.28 -2.36 -35.55
CA PRO A 35 -20.38 -3.78 -35.18
C PRO A 35 -19.10 -4.62 -35.36
N ASN A 36 -18.24 -4.26 -36.33
CA ASN A 36 -17.03 -5.03 -36.64
C ASN A 36 -15.89 -4.72 -35.65
N LYS A 37 -15.70 -3.45 -35.29
CA LYS A 37 -14.73 -3.06 -34.23
C LYS A 37 -15.20 -3.57 -32.86
N ALA A 38 -16.50 -3.45 -32.60
CA ALA A 38 -17.17 -3.91 -31.39
C ALA A 38 -16.93 -5.38 -31.02
N ARG A 39 -17.11 -6.27 -31.99
CA ARG A 39 -16.95 -7.72 -31.79
C ARG A 39 -15.49 -8.10 -31.54
N ALA A 40 -14.54 -7.39 -32.15
CA ALA A 40 -13.11 -7.56 -31.91
C ALA A 40 -12.74 -7.10 -30.50
N VAL A 41 -13.21 -5.91 -30.09
CA VAL A 41 -12.99 -5.36 -28.73
C VAL A 41 -13.54 -6.30 -27.66
N TYR A 42 -14.76 -6.81 -27.81
CA TYR A 42 -15.37 -7.72 -26.85
C TYR A 42 -14.59 -9.04 -26.72
N LYS A 43 -14.15 -9.63 -27.85
CA LYS A 43 -13.34 -10.84 -27.82
C LYS A 43 -11.97 -10.61 -27.17
N LEU A 44 -11.33 -9.48 -27.44
CA LEU A 44 -10.03 -9.11 -26.86
C LEU A 44 -10.15 -8.85 -25.35
N ALA A 45 -11.14 -8.08 -24.92
CA ALA A 45 -11.39 -7.80 -23.51
C ALA A 45 -11.70 -9.08 -22.71
N ARG A 46 -12.53 -9.96 -23.27
CA ARG A 46 -12.83 -11.27 -22.67
C ARG A 46 -11.57 -12.12 -22.54
N ARG A 47 -10.75 -12.20 -23.59
CA ARG A 47 -9.53 -13.00 -23.58
C ARG A 47 -8.52 -12.47 -22.56
N TYR A 48 -8.39 -11.15 -22.42
CA TYR A 48 -7.53 -10.56 -21.39
C TYR A 48 -7.97 -10.97 -19.97
N CYS A 49 -9.28 -11.05 -19.71
CA CYS A 49 -9.81 -11.55 -18.44
C CYS A 49 -9.62 -13.06 -18.23
N GLU A 50 -9.30 -13.82 -19.29
CA GLU A 50 -9.13 -15.27 -19.28
C GLU A 50 -7.64 -15.71 -19.36
N ASP A 51 -6.71 -14.79 -19.65
CA ASP A 51 -5.29 -15.12 -19.94
C ASP A 51 -4.38 -15.08 -18.69
N ASP A 52 -3.79 -16.24 -18.38
CA ASP A 52 -2.68 -16.41 -17.40
C ASP A 52 -1.28 -16.39 -18.06
N SER A 53 -1.20 -16.27 -19.38
CA SER A 53 0.07 -16.27 -20.14
C SER A 53 0.58 -14.85 -20.40
N ALA A 54 1.83 -14.57 -20.01
CA ALA A 54 2.50 -13.29 -20.25
C ALA A 54 2.51 -12.90 -21.75
N VAL A 55 2.90 -13.85 -22.62
CA VAL A 55 2.96 -13.63 -24.07
C VAL A 55 1.59 -13.26 -24.64
N GLN A 56 0.55 -14.02 -24.29
CA GLN A 56 -0.80 -13.77 -24.79
C GLN A 56 -1.38 -12.44 -24.29
N ALA A 57 -1.08 -12.08 -23.03
CA ALA A 57 -1.48 -10.80 -22.45
C ALA A 57 -0.81 -9.61 -23.16
N ILE A 58 0.50 -9.70 -23.44
CA ILE A 58 1.25 -8.69 -24.20
C ILE A 58 0.68 -8.54 -25.61
N GLU A 59 0.50 -9.64 -26.34
CA GLU A 59 -0.07 -9.60 -27.71
C GLU A 59 -1.49 -9.04 -27.73
N THR A 60 -2.32 -9.44 -26.77
CA THR A 60 -3.70 -8.97 -26.64
C THR A 60 -3.74 -7.47 -26.35
N TRP A 61 -2.91 -6.98 -25.42
CA TRP A 61 -2.82 -5.55 -25.14
C TRP A 61 -2.27 -4.75 -26.31
N LYS A 62 -1.23 -5.22 -26.99
CA LYS A 62 -0.69 -4.58 -28.20
C LYS A 62 -1.78 -4.37 -29.25
N ARG A 63 -2.63 -5.39 -29.50
CA ARG A 63 -3.77 -5.28 -30.42
C ARG A 63 -4.80 -4.24 -29.97
N LEU A 64 -5.00 -4.06 -28.66
CA LEU A 64 -5.89 -3.01 -28.16
C LEU A 64 -5.31 -1.61 -28.44
N ALA A 65 -4.00 -1.46 -28.27
CA ALA A 65 -3.28 -0.21 -28.52
C ALA A 65 -3.24 0.14 -30.02
N ASP A 66 -2.92 -0.82 -30.88
CA ASP A 66 -2.91 -0.67 -32.36
C ASP A 66 -4.30 -0.26 -32.91
N LEU A 67 -5.37 -0.59 -32.19
CA LEU A 67 -6.76 -0.24 -32.53
C LEU A 67 -7.24 1.09 -31.94
N ASP A 68 -6.37 1.84 -31.24
CA ASP A 68 -6.66 3.10 -30.53
C ASP A 68 -7.89 2.99 -29.61
N LEU A 69 -7.95 1.88 -28.87
CA LEU A 69 -9.05 1.63 -27.95
C LEU A 69 -8.74 2.27 -26.61
N LYS A 70 -9.72 2.98 -26.02
CA LYS A 70 -9.64 3.53 -24.65
C LYS A 70 -9.20 2.50 -23.61
N LEU A 71 -9.45 1.22 -23.86
CA LEU A 71 -9.04 0.12 -23.00
C LEU A 71 -7.49 0.03 -22.91
N ALA A 72 -6.74 0.34 -23.97
CA ALA A 72 -5.28 0.35 -23.93
C ALA A 72 -4.69 1.38 -22.96
N SER A 73 -5.46 2.44 -22.64
CA SER A 73 -5.09 3.46 -21.65
C SER A 73 -5.41 3.06 -20.21
N ASP A 74 -6.13 1.96 -20.00
CA ASP A 74 -6.46 1.46 -18.67
C ASP A 74 -5.18 1.20 -17.85
N VAL A 75 -5.18 1.69 -16.61
CA VAL A 75 -4.00 1.64 -15.73
C VAL A 75 -3.66 0.19 -15.39
N PHE A 76 -4.64 -0.62 -15.00
CA PHE A 76 -4.41 -2.01 -14.62
C PHE A 76 -3.80 -2.80 -15.78
N LEU A 77 -4.32 -2.61 -16.99
CA LEU A 77 -3.82 -3.33 -18.15
C LEU A 77 -2.38 -2.97 -18.49
N ARG A 78 -2.05 -1.67 -18.45
CA ARG A 78 -0.68 -1.19 -18.71
C ARG A 78 0.29 -1.70 -17.65
N THR A 79 -0.07 -1.62 -16.38
CA THR A 79 0.75 -2.10 -15.26
C THR A 79 1.03 -3.60 -15.37
N LYS A 80 0.01 -4.43 -15.67
CA LYS A 80 0.19 -5.87 -15.82
C LYS A 80 1.12 -6.22 -16.99
N VAL A 81 0.98 -5.52 -18.12
CA VAL A 81 1.85 -5.70 -19.31
C VAL A 81 3.28 -5.24 -19.03
N ALA A 82 3.47 -4.13 -18.32
CA ALA A 82 4.78 -3.65 -17.90
C ALA A 82 5.54 -4.72 -17.12
N VAL A 83 4.89 -5.32 -16.11
CA VAL A 83 5.48 -6.38 -15.29
C VAL A 83 5.82 -7.63 -16.13
N TYR A 84 4.96 -8.03 -17.08
CA TYR A 84 5.29 -9.13 -18.00
C TYR A 84 6.47 -8.84 -18.93
N LEU A 85 6.74 -7.57 -19.21
CA LEU A 85 7.94 -7.14 -19.95
C LEU A 85 9.17 -6.96 -19.03
N GLY A 86 9.02 -7.20 -17.73
CA GLY A 86 10.06 -6.99 -16.74
C GLY A 86 10.33 -5.51 -16.42
N LEU A 87 9.34 -4.66 -16.62
CA LEU A 87 9.44 -3.20 -16.42
C LEU A 87 8.77 -2.78 -15.11
N GLU A 88 9.32 -1.73 -14.49
CA GLU A 88 8.65 -1.05 -13.39
C GLU A 88 7.39 -0.32 -13.95
N PRO A 89 6.20 -0.55 -13.37
CA PRO A 89 4.95 -0.02 -13.93
C PRO A 89 4.74 1.47 -13.68
N PHE A 90 5.44 2.02 -12.68
CA PHE A 90 5.44 3.43 -12.33
C PHE A 90 6.89 3.92 -12.16
N PHE A 91 7.09 5.22 -11.95
CA PHE A 91 8.43 5.83 -11.93
C PHE A 91 8.73 6.52 -10.58
N PRO A 92 9.09 5.77 -9.53
CA PRO A 92 9.37 6.35 -8.22
C PRO A 92 10.61 7.24 -8.20
N GLN A 93 10.57 8.28 -7.37
CA GLN A 93 11.68 9.22 -7.15
C GLN A 93 12.04 9.26 -5.67
N PRO A 94 13.32 9.43 -5.29
CA PRO A 94 13.69 9.60 -3.90
C PRO A 94 13.15 10.93 -3.37
N VAL A 95 12.58 10.93 -2.16
CA VAL A 95 12.09 12.17 -1.53
C VAL A 95 13.21 12.94 -0.83
N SER A 96 14.25 12.22 -0.37
CA SER A 96 15.47 12.85 0.15
C SER A 96 16.66 11.91 -0.01
N ASP A 97 17.87 12.47 0.05
CA ASP A 97 19.12 11.70 0.13
C ASP A 97 19.34 11.05 1.51
N SER A 98 18.49 11.37 2.49
CA SER A 98 18.59 10.87 3.86
C SER A 98 18.01 9.47 4.02
N ILE A 99 18.44 8.75 5.07
CA ILE A 99 17.91 7.45 5.49
C ILE A 99 16.61 7.69 6.28
N ALA A 100 15.66 8.37 5.64
CA ALA A 100 14.33 8.65 6.16
C ALA A 100 13.49 7.37 6.11
N MET A 101 12.99 6.93 7.27
CA MET A 101 12.28 5.67 7.45
C MET A 101 10.86 5.88 8.00
N THR A 102 10.00 4.90 7.70
CA THR A 102 8.56 4.87 8.03
C THR A 102 7.89 6.22 7.76
N PRO A 103 8.03 6.77 6.54
CA PRO A 103 7.45 8.06 6.21
C PRO A 103 5.93 7.99 6.30
N ARG A 104 5.29 9.05 6.80
CA ARG A 104 3.83 9.20 6.85
C ARG A 104 3.43 10.54 6.26
N PHE A 105 2.42 10.55 5.39
CA PHE A 105 1.77 11.77 4.93
C PHE A 105 1.07 12.50 6.09
N SER A 106 1.01 13.83 6.01
CA SER A 106 0.05 14.61 6.77
C SER A 106 -1.38 14.32 6.30
N PRO A 107 -2.42 14.58 7.11
CA PRO A 107 -3.80 14.30 6.72
C PRO A 107 -4.26 15.02 5.43
N ASP A 108 -3.66 16.16 5.10
CA ASP A 108 -3.91 16.89 3.85
C ASP A 108 -2.99 16.49 2.69
N GLY A 109 -2.06 15.55 2.91
CA GLY A 109 -1.11 15.04 1.93
C GLY A 109 0.01 16.02 1.52
N ARG A 110 0.16 17.16 2.21
CA ARG A 110 1.13 18.20 1.82
C ARG A 110 2.52 18.02 2.41
N LYS A 111 2.60 17.43 3.60
CA LYS A 111 3.85 17.18 4.32
C LYS A 111 4.05 15.70 4.52
N ILE A 112 5.28 15.35 4.86
CA ILE A 112 5.64 14.04 5.37
C ILE A 112 6.37 14.18 6.70
N VAL A 113 6.21 13.19 7.56
CA VAL A 113 7.00 13.00 8.79
C VAL A 113 7.71 11.67 8.71
N PHE A 114 8.94 11.60 9.22
CA PHE A 114 9.76 10.40 9.16
C PHE A 114 10.75 10.38 10.33
N HIS A 115 11.32 9.22 10.62
CA HIS A 115 12.48 9.13 11.51
C HIS A 115 13.75 8.86 10.71
N SER A 116 14.88 9.32 11.21
CA SER A 116 16.19 9.13 10.59
C SER A 116 16.97 8.04 11.30
N MET A 117 17.36 7.01 10.56
CA MET A 117 18.21 5.93 11.10
C MET A 117 19.61 6.40 11.49
N LYS A 118 20.05 7.55 10.96
CA LYS A 118 21.40 8.07 11.20
C LYS A 118 21.58 8.60 12.63
N ASN A 119 20.54 9.20 13.20
CA ASN A 119 20.61 9.92 14.47
C ASN A 119 19.42 9.63 15.40
N GLY A 120 18.45 8.82 14.98
CA GLY A 120 17.29 8.48 15.82
C GLY A 120 16.36 9.68 16.09
N GLN A 121 16.25 10.60 15.13
CA GLN A 121 15.45 11.81 15.29
C GLN A 121 14.33 11.87 14.26
N ILE A 122 13.27 12.62 14.59
CA ILE A 122 12.10 12.81 13.74
C ILE A 122 12.24 14.10 12.96
N GLY A 123 12.05 14.02 11.65
CA GLY A 123 12.03 15.16 10.73
C GLY A 123 10.69 15.29 10.02
N THR A 124 10.39 16.50 9.55
CA THR A 124 9.28 16.78 8.64
C THR A 124 9.76 17.61 7.45
N MET A 125 9.08 17.46 6.32
CA MET A 125 9.29 18.25 5.11
C MET A 125 8.02 18.25 4.27
N ASP A 126 7.95 19.12 3.26
CA ASP A 126 6.91 19.02 2.24
C ASP A 126 7.10 17.71 1.45
N PHE A 127 6.02 17.14 0.90
CA PHE A 127 6.15 15.88 0.13
C PHE A 127 7.04 16.02 -1.12
N SER A 128 7.28 17.25 -1.58
CA SER A 128 8.24 17.58 -2.65
C SER A 128 9.71 17.39 -2.23
N GLY A 129 9.99 17.20 -0.94
CA GLY A 129 11.33 17.18 -0.36
C GLY A 129 11.84 18.56 0.10
N GLU A 130 11.05 19.61 -0.10
CA GLU A 130 11.39 20.98 0.31
C GLU A 130 11.04 21.26 1.78
N ASN A 131 11.52 22.38 2.32
CA ASN A 131 11.17 22.87 3.68
C ASN A 131 11.43 21.87 4.81
N PHE A 132 12.50 21.08 4.67
CA PHE A 132 12.94 20.14 5.69
C PHE A 132 13.32 20.81 7.02
N ARG A 133 12.86 20.23 8.12
CA ARG A 133 13.30 20.56 9.49
C ARG A 133 13.22 19.36 10.44
N TRP A 134 14.06 19.35 11.47
CA TRP A 134 13.94 18.41 12.58
C TRP A 134 12.82 18.84 13.54
N ILE A 135 12.04 17.86 14.00
CA ILE A 135 11.00 18.00 15.02
C ILE A 135 11.57 17.66 16.40
N THR A 136 12.39 16.61 16.48
CA THR A 136 13.14 16.25 17.69
C THR A 136 14.63 16.50 17.49
N ASN A 137 15.32 16.88 18.56
CA ASN A 137 16.76 17.08 18.55
C ASN A 137 17.31 16.89 19.98
N ASP A 138 17.08 15.70 20.52
CA ASP A 138 17.52 15.30 21.86
C ASP A 138 18.46 14.07 21.79
N ASP A 139 18.91 13.59 22.94
CA ASP A 139 19.79 12.43 23.09
C ASP A 139 19.02 11.09 23.14
N ARG A 140 17.71 11.13 22.91
CA ARG A 140 16.81 9.97 22.98
C ARG A 140 16.57 9.43 21.58
N TYR A 141 16.18 8.16 21.50
CA TYR A 141 15.83 7.55 20.22
C TYR A 141 14.34 7.79 19.96
N ASN A 142 14.02 8.55 18.93
CA ASN A 142 12.67 8.94 18.53
C ASN A 142 12.32 8.31 17.18
N VAL A 143 11.29 7.47 17.13
CA VAL A 143 10.97 6.65 15.96
C VAL A 143 9.49 6.54 15.65
N THR A 144 9.24 6.08 14.41
CA THR A 144 7.93 5.73 13.87
C THR A 144 6.86 6.82 14.05
N PRO A 145 7.12 8.07 13.65
CA PRO A 145 6.20 9.17 13.90
C PRO A 145 4.94 9.11 13.03
N CYS A 146 3.87 9.76 13.49
CA CYS A 146 2.72 10.14 12.67
C CYS A 146 2.22 11.53 13.07
N PHE A 147 1.43 12.16 12.19
CA PHE A 147 0.78 13.44 12.48
C PHE A 147 -0.41 13.23 13.43
N ALA A 148 -0.58 14.15 14.37
CA ALA A 148 -1.70 14.21 15.31
C ALA A 148 -2.73 15.30 14.92
N GLY A 149 -2.69 15.77 13.67
CA GLY A 149 -3.54 16.86 13.18
C GLY A 149 -3.04 17.47 11.87
N LEU A 150 -3.64 18.58 11.46
CA LEU A 150 -3.18 19.40 10.32
C LEU A 150 -2.03 20.36 10.70
N GLY A 151 -1.84 20.61 12.00
CA GLY A 151 -0.74 21.42 12.50
C GLY A 151 0.53 20.60 12.66
N ASP A 152 1.54 21.20 13.29
CA ASP A 152 2.78 20.51 13.62
C ASP A 152 2.67 19.76 14.96
N GLN A 153 1.66 18.90 15.06
CA GLN A 153 1.44 17.99 16.17
C GLN A 153 1.76 16.55 15.75
N PHE A 154 2.41 15.79 16.62
CA PHE A 154 2.93 14.47 16.29
C PHE A 154 2.73 13.46 17.43
N PHE A 155 2.46 12.21 17.09
CA PHE A 155 2.70 11.07 17.96
C PHE A 155 3.95 10.33 17.50
N TYR A 156 4.70 9.79 18.44
CA TYR A 156 5.86 8.95 18.14
C TYR A 156 6.23 8.06 19.32
N ILE A 157 7.13 7.11 19.06
CA ILE A 157 7.74 6.27 20.08
C ILE A 157 9.11 6.83 20.44
N ARG A 158 9.39 6.94 21.75
CA ARG A 158 10.66 7.43 22.28
C ARG A 158 11.27 6.41 23.24
N SER A 159 12.58 6.22 23.27
CA SER A 159 13.22 5.42 24.35
C SER A 159 12.98 6.07 25.72
N THR A 160 13.08 5.35 26.84
CA THR A 160 13.11 5.89 28.24
C THR A 160 14.52 6.35 28.63
N ALA A 161 14.67 7.26 29.61
CA ALA A 161 15.93 8.02 29.83
C ALA A 161 17.11 7.14 30.23
N ASP A 162 16.78 6.01 30.84
CA ASP A 162 17.67 4.91 31.22
C ASP A 162 17.79 3.83 30.13
N GLU A 163 17.18 4.04 28.96
CA GLU A 163 17.11 3.14 27.80
C GLU A 163 16.48 1.76 28.11
N SER A 164 15.77 1.63 29.22
CA SER A 164 15.17 0.36 29.65
C SER A 164 13.90 -0.03 28.89
N GLY A 165 13.26 0.92 28.22
CA GLY A 165 12.03 0.69 27.47
C GLY A 165 11.68 1.83 26.52
N MET A 166 10.41 1.89 26.15
CA MET A 166 9.85 2.88 25.24
C MET A 166 8.68 3.63 25.87
N GLU A 167 8.36 4.77 25.27
CA GLU A 167 7.29 5.68 25.64
C GLU A 167 6.49 6.07 24.40
N LEU A 168 5.16 6.11 24.52
CA LEU A 168 4.30 6.80 23.55
C LEU A 168 4.26 8.28 23.93
N VAL A 169 4.63 9.13 22.98
CA VAL A 169 4.80 10.57 23.20
C VAL A 169 3.92 11.35 22.25
N TYR A 170 3.30 12.42 22.77
CA TYR A 170 2.67 13.47 22.00
C TYR A 170 3.53 14.73 22.04
N TYR A 171 3.67 15.40 20.91
CA TYR A 171 4.42 16.66 20.84
C TYR A 171 3.73 17.66 19.94
N ASN A 172 3.58 18.89 20.43
CA ASN A 172 3.12 20.04 19.66
C ASN A 172 4.29 21.01 19.45
N ALA A 173 4.75 21.13 18.21
CA ALA A 173 5.90 21.96 17.86
C ALA A 173 5.63 23.47 17.93
N GLU A 174 4.38 23.91 18.13
CA GLU A 174 4.02 25.33 18.29
C GLU A 174 4.29 25.88 19.70
N GLY A 175 4.68 25.03 20.65
CA GLY A 175 5.13 25.47 21.98
C GLY A 175 4.72 24.49 23.07
N GLY A 176 5.68 23.72 23.57
CA GLY A 176 5.51 22.79 24.68
C GLY A 176 6.69 21.82 24.78
N GLU A 177 6.87 21.21 25.94
CA GLU A 177 7.73 20.03 26.07
C GLU A 177 6.96 18.79 25.58
N PRO A 178 7.64 17.74 25.09
CA PRO A 178 6.98 16.49 24.73
C PRO A 178 6.24 15.86 25.92
N GLU A 179 4.97 15.51 25.72
CA GLU A 179 4.10 14.88 26.70
C GLU A 179 4.22 13.36 26.62
N VAL A 180 4.61 12.72 27.73
CA VAL A 180 4.60 11.24 27.83
C VAL A 180 3.19 10.78 28.13
N LEU A 181 2.57 10.10 27.15
CA LEU A 181 1.24 9.54 27.29
C LEU A 181 1.27 8.17 27.99
N LEU A 182 2.21 7.32 27.58
CA LEU A 182 2.37 5.98 28.12
C LEU A 182 3.85 5.65 28.23
N SER A 183 4.27 5.08 29.35
CA SER A 183 5.64 4.64 29.61
C SER A 183 5.66 3.17 30.04
N GLY A 184 6.84 2.57 30.16
CA GLY A 184 7.01 1.15 30.50
C GLY A 184 6.67 0.21 29.34
N LEU A 185 6.62 0.72 28.10
CA LEU A 185 6.47 -0.13 26.93
C LEU A 185 7.77 -0.90 26.68
N SER A 186 7.64 -2.08 26.10
CA SER A 186 8.81 -2.87 25.65
C SER A 186 9.62 -2.11 24.59
N SER A 187 10.86 -2.54 24.35
CA SER A 187 11.71 -2.02 23.27
C SER A 187 11.15 -2.25 21.85
N LEU A 188 10.14 -3.10 21.71
CA LEU A 188 9.50 -3.42 20.43
C LEU A 188 8.12 -2.78 20.37
N CYS A 189 8.10 -1.56 19.83
CA CYS A 189 6.89 -0.82 19.52
C CYS A 189 6.86 -0.44 18.03
N GLU A 190 5.66 -0.30 17.48
CA GLU A 190 5.44 0.05 16.08
C GLU A 190 4.62 1.34 15.96
N THR A 191 4.63 1.89 14.74
CA THR A 191 4.06 3.20 14.39
C THR A 191 2.70 3.45 15.04
N PRO A 192 2.59 4.48 15.92
CA PRO A 192 1.29 5.00 16.30
C PRO A 192 0.53 5.51 15.07
N ASP A 193 -0.78 5.43 15.14
CA ASP A 193 -1.68 5.95 14.13
C ASP A 193 -2.86 6.68 14.78
N TRP A 194 -3.34 7.70 14.08
CA TRP A 194 -4.31 8.64 14.63
C TRP A 194 -5.21 9.19 13.52
N VAL A 195 -6.47 9.43 13.87
CA VAL A 195 -7.49 9.97 12.95
C VAL A 195 -8.14 11.24 13.49
N SER A 196 -8.51 11.26 14.77
CA SER A 196 -9.15 12.41 15.42
C SER A 196 -9.01 12.37 16.94
N ASP A 197 -9.17 13.51 17.62
CA ASP A 197 -9.09 13.62 19.09
C ASP A 197 -10.20 12.88 19.84
N GLU A 198 -11.24 12.43 19.14
CA GLU A 198 -12.32 11.62 19.71
C GLU A 198 -12.00 10.12 19.73
N LEU A 199 -10.88 9.72 19.11
CA LEU A 199 -10.46 8.33 19.03
C LEU A 199 -9.16 8.09 19.81
N PRO A 200 -9.00 6.91 20.42
CA PRO A 200 -7.73 6.50 21.03
C PRO A 200 -6.60 6.45 19.99
N VAL A 201 -5.37 6.69 20.45
CA VAL A 201 -4.17 6.51 19.63
C VAL A 201 -3.93 5.02 19.45
N LEU A 202 -3.87 4.55 18.22
CA LEU A 202 -3.61 3.15 17.89
C LEU A 202 -2.10 2.95 17.82
N PHE A 203 -1.56 1.87 18.37
CA PHE A 203 -0.13 1.56 18.27
C PHE A 203 0.13 0.07 18.49
N GLY A 204 1.24 -0.43 17.96
CA GLY A 204 1.67 -1.82 18.13
C GLY A 204 2.72 -1.92 19.24
N TYR A 205 2.66 -2.95 20.07
CA TYR A 205 3.64 -3.19 21.13
C TYR A 205 3.84 -4.68 21.38
N MET A 206 5.04 -5.09 21.80
CA MET A 206 5.25 -6.44 22.32
C MET A 206 4.62 -6.56 23.71
N SER A 207 3.63 -7.44 23.85
CA SER A 207 3.08 -7.81 25.14
C SER A 207 4.07 -8.72 25.88
N LEU A 208 4.37 -8.38 27.13
CA LEU A 208 5.30 -9.16 27.95
C LEU A 208 4.71 -10.50 28.39
N ASP A 209 3.38 -10.58 28.48
CA ASP A 209 2.64 -11.75 28.92
C ASP A 209 2.57 -12.81 27.83
N THR A 210 2.13 -12.43 26.63
CA THR A 210 2.00 -13.35 25.48
C THR A 210 3.31 -13.50 24.70
N LYS A 211 4.24 -12.55 24.84
CA LYS A 211 5.48 -12.46 24.04
C LYS A 211 5.22 -12.38 22.53
N SER A 212 4.11 -11.75 22.16
CA SER A 212 3.70 -11.44 20.80
C SER A 212 3.55 -9.93 20.60
N MET A 213 3.66 -9.49 19.35
CA MET A 213 3.24 -8.15 18.94
C MET A 213 1.72 -8.09 18.96
N GLU A 214 1.20 -7.14 19.72
CA GLU A 214 -0.23 -6.90 19.92
C GLU A 214 -0.59 -5.47 19.52
N ILE A 215 -1.88 -5.25 19.35
CA ILE A 215 -2.48 -3.99 18.95
C ILE A 215 -3.13 -3.35 20.18
N GLY A 216 -2.69 -2.13 20.51
CA GLY A 216 -3.21 -1.33 21.61
C GLY A 216 -3.89 -0.05 21.16
N LEU A 217 -4.80 0.43 21.99
CA LEU A 217 -5.48 1.71 21.88
C LEU A 217 -5.21 2.50 23.16
N TYR A 218 -4.55 3.65 23.06
CA TYR A 218 -4.36 4.55 24.20
C TYR A 218 -5.44 5.64 24.21
N ASP A 219 -6.36 5.55 25.17
CA ASP A 219 -7.39 6.57 25.38
C ASP A 219 -6.79 7.75 26.15
N ARG A 220 -6.56 8.87 25.47
CA ARG A 220 -5.98 10.09 26.06
C ARG A 220 -6.88 10.76 27.09
N LYS A 221 -8.21 10.58 27.01
CA LYS A 221 -9.17 11.19 27.94
C LYS A 221 -9.23 10.39 29.24
N ALA A 222 -9.20 9.06 29.14
CA ALA A 222 -9.16 8.18 30.30
C ALA A 222 -7.75 8.02 30.90
N GLY A 223 -6.70 8.19 30.08
CA GLY A 223 -5.32 7.90 30.46
C GLY A 223 -5.04 6.39 30.54
N GLU A 224 -5.74 5.59 29.73
CA GLU A 224 -5.76 4.13 29.85
C GLU A 224 -5.35 3.44 28.54
N LEU A 225 -4.62 2.33 28.67
CA LEU A 225 -4.35 1.39 27.58
C LEU A 225 -5.49 0.37 27.49
N ILE A 226 -6.09 0.29 26.31
CA ILE A 226 -7.04 -0.75 25.93
C ILE A 226 -6.31 -1.71 25.00
N GLU A 227 -6.10 -2.93 25.47
CA GLU A 227 -5.56 -4.02 24.66
C GLU A 227 -6.63 -4.54 23.69
N LEU A 228 -6.38 -4.41 22.39
CA LEU A 228 -7.36 -4.77 21.36
C LEU A 228 -7.18 -6.20 20.86
N THR A 229 -5.95 -6.68 20.83
CA THR A 229 -5.59 -8.06 20.54
C THR A 229 -4.80 -8.63 21.71
N HIS A 230 -5.05 -9.90 22.04
CA HIS A 230 -4.32 -10.63 23.07
C HIS A 230 -4.29 -12.09 22.67
N ASN A 231 -3.27 -12.50 21.93
CA ASN A 231 -3.25 -13.84 21.33
C ASN A 231 -1.83 -14.39 21.13
N ALA A 232 -1.72 -15.59 20.54
CA ALA A 232 -0.43 -16.25 20.34
C ALA A 232 0.22 -15.91 18.98
N TYR A 233 -0.39 -15.03 18.19
CA TYR A 233 0.08 -14.62 16.87
C TYR A 233 0.65 -13.21 16.95
N MET A 234 1.51 -12.87 15.99
CA MET A 234 1.99 -11.49 15.84
C MET A 234 0.94 -10.70 15.04
N ASP A 235 0.45 -9.62 15.62
CA ASP A 235 -0.40 -8.62 14.98
C ASP A 235 0.38 -7.31 14.85
N ARG A 236 0.70 -6.91 13.62
CA ARG A 236 1.72 -5.89 13.32
C ARG A 236 1.27 -4.92 12.23
N PHE A 237 1.99 -3.81 12.12
CA PHE A 237 1.90 -2.83 11.03
C PHE A 237 0.48 -2.32 10.79
N LEU A 238 -0.12 -1.85 11.87
CA LEU A 238 -1.52 -1.42 11.93
C LEU A 238 -1.74 -0.02 11.36
N ARG A 239 -2.93 0.22 10.79
CA ARG A 239 -3.39 1.53 10.33
C ARG A 239 -4.90 1.66 10.51
N TYR A 240 -5.34 2.84 10.91
CA TYR A 240 -6.75 3.21 10.96
C TYR A 240 -7.30 3.50 9.56
N SER A 241 -8.59 3.20 9.37
CA SER A 241 -9.35 3.81 8.30
C SER A 241 -9.56 5.31 8.55
N SER A 242 -9.77 6.08 7.49
CA SER A 242 -10.01 7.53 7.54
C SER A 242 -11.21 7.93 8.40
N ASP A 243 -12.19 7.03 8.57
CA ASP A 243 -13.34 7.21 9.45
C ASP A 243 -13.15 6.65 10.88
N GLY A 244 -11.99 6.06 11.16
CA GLY A 244 -11.60 5.49 12.44
C GLY A 244 -12.41 4.28 12.88
N LYS A 245 -13.18 3.64 12.00
CA LYS A 245 -14.02 2.47 12.35
C LYS A 245 -13.33 1.13 12.13
N LEU A 246 -12.32 1.10 11.26
CA LEU A 246 -11.61 -0.10 10.86
C LEU A 246 -10.12 0.06 11.15
N ILE A 247 -9.47 -1.08 11.33
CA ILE A 247 -8.02 -1.20 11.47
C ILE A 247 -7.57 -2.26 10.48
N VAL A 248 -6.66 -1.90 9.58
CA VAL A 248 -5.94 -2.84 8.72
C VAL A 248 -4.62 -3.21 9.38
N TYR A 249 -4.22 -4.47 9.30
CA TYR A 249 -3.03 -4.97 9.98
C TYR A 249 -2.51 -6.24 9.31
N THR A 250 -1.24 -6.55 9.56
CA THR A 250 -0.62 -7.82 9.21
C THR A 250 -0.80 -8.82 10.34
N ASN A 251 -1.30 -10.01 10.03
CA ASN A 251 -1.45 -11.08 11.00
C ASN A 251 -0.60 -12.31 10.61
N TYR A 252 0.18 -12.81 11.56
CA TYR A 252 1.11 -13.94 11.37
C TYR A 252 0.55 -15.28 11.88
N ARG A 253 -0.78 -15.50 11.82
CA ARG A 253 -1.39 -16.77 12.27
C ARG A 253 -1.09 -17.97 11.38
N ARG A 254 -0.65 -17.73 10.15
CA ARG A 254 -0.31 -18.76 9.15
C ARG A 254 1.18 -18.71 8.87
N LEU A 255 1.68 -19.70 8.13
CA LEU A 255 3.10 -19.78 7.74
C LEU A 255 3.56 -18.56 6.93
N GLN A 256 2.65 -17.94 6.20
CA GLN A 256 2.85 -16.68 5.49
C GLN A 256 1.87 -15.66 6.07
N PRO A 257 2.32 -14.45 6.46
CA PRO A 257 1.43 -13.41 6.94
C PRO A 257 0.54 -12.90 5.80
N ASP A 258 -0.70 -12.59 6.15
CA ASP A 258 -1.63 -11.90 5.26
C ASP A 258 -2.13 -10.60 5.89
N ILE A 259 -2.88 -9.84 5.10
CA ILE A 259 -3.51 -8.60 5.52
C ILE A 259 -4.95 -8.87 5.94
N TYR A 260 -5.31 -8.35 7.10
CA TYR A 260 -6.64 -8.47 7.68
C TYR A 260 -7.17 -7.10 8.06
N ILE A 261 -8.49 -7.00 8.16
CA ILE A 261 -9.19 -5.84 8.69
C ILE A 261 -10.04 -6.29 9.86
N MET A 262 -9.98 -5.54 10.95
CA MET A 262 -10.89 -5.66 12.07
C MET A 262 -11.59 -4.32 12.32
N ASN A 263 -12.65 -4.33 13.14
CA ASN A 263 -13.19 -3.09 13.67
C ASN A 263 -12.44 -2.67 14.95
N THR A 264 -12.71 -1.45 15.42
CA THR A 264 -12.11 -0.91 16.67
C THR A 264 -12.57 -1.60 17.96
N ARG A 265 -13.36 -2.68 17.87
CA ARG A 265 -13.70 -3.57 18.98
C ARG A 265 -12.99 -4.92 18.88
N GLY A 266 -11.98 -5.05 18.01
CA GLY A 266 -11.16 -6.26 17.85
C GLY A 266 -11.85 -7.37 17.07
N LYS A 267 -13.05 -7.14 16.52
CA LYS A 267 -13.75 -8.15 15.73
C LYS A 267 -13.20 -8.15 14.31
N LEU A 268 -12.70 -9.31 13.87
CA LEU A 268 -12.31 -9.54 12.48
C LEU A 268 -13.49 -9.26 11.52
N VAL A 269 -13.22 -8.45 10.51
CA VAL A 269 -14.19 -8.03 9.48
C VAL A 269 -13.89 -8.72 8.15
N GLU A 270 -12.63 -8.71 7.72
CA GLU A 270 -12.23 -9.11 6.37
C GLU A 270 -10.80 -9.67 6.38
N ARG A 271 -10.53 -10.68 5.53
CA ARG A 271 -9.17 -11.06 5.12
C ARG A 271 -8.97 -10.49 3.72
N VAL A 272 -8.03 -9.56 3.57
CA VAL A 272 -7.82 -8.80 2.34
C VAL A 272 -7.00 -9.60 1.34
N THR A 273 -6.02 -10.37 1.83
CA THR A 273 -5.16 -11.18 0.98
C THR A 273 -5.12 -12.64 1.42
N ASP A 274 -4.97 -13.53 0.43
CA ASP A 274 -4.89 -14.97 0.66
C ASP A 274 -3.98 -15.72 -0.33
N TRP A 275 -3.18 -14.98 -1.09
CA TRP A 275 -2.30 -15.50 -2.12
C TRP A 275 -0.99 -16.04 -1.53
N PRO A 276 -0.29 -16.96 -2.23
CA PRO A 276 1.06 -17.33 -1.85
C PRO A 276 2.01 -16.12 -1.83
N GLY A 277 2.76 -15.99 -0.74
CA GLY A 277 3.63 -14.85 -0.48
C GLY A 277 3.36 -14.26 0.89
N ARG A 278 4.31 -13.48 1.40
CA ARG A 278 4.17 -12.73 2.66
C ARG A 278 3.60 -11.36 2.30
N ASP A 279 2.43 -11.03 2.79
CA ASP A 279 1.82 -9.71 2.61
C ASP A 279 1.90 -8.93 3.92
N ILE A 280 2.61 -7.80 3.91
CA ILE A 280 2.98 -7.04 5.12
C ILE A 280 2.89 -5.54 4.91
N TYR A 281 2.92 -4.76 6.00
CA TYR A 281 2.86 -3.30 6.00
C TYR A 281 1.66 -2.72 5.25
N PRO A 282 0.41 -3.08 5.62
CA PRO A 282 -0.75 -2.51 4.96
C PRO A 282 -0.98 -1.05 5.35
N ASP A 283 -1.58 -0.30 4.44
CA ASP A 283 -2.04 1.07 4.68
C ASP A 283 -3.30 1.39 3.87
N PHE A 284 -4.19 2.20 4.45
CA PHE A 284 -5.42 2.65 3.77
C PHE A 284 -5.18 3.90 2.93
N GLY A 285 -5.97 4.09 1.88
CA GLY A 285 -6.08 5.39 1.21
C GLY A 285 -7.22 5.43 0.19
N ASP A 286 -7.34 6.55 -0.54
CA ASP A 286 -8.50 6.84 -1.41
C ASP A 286 -9.83 6.69 -0.63
N HIS A 287 -9.93 7.35 0.52
CA HIS A 287 -11.06 7.21 1.46
C HIS A 287 -11.38 5.74 1.79
N ASP A 288 -10.35 4.98 2.19
CA ASP A 288 -10.43 3.57 2.59
C ASP A 288 -10.85 2.58 1.49
N ARG A 289 -10.90 3.03 0.23
CA ARG A 289 -11.20 2.17 -0.92
C ARG A 289 -9.99 1.33 -1.33
N LYS A 290 -8.79 1.87 -1.15
CA LYS A 290 -7.54 1.21 -1.53
C LYS A 290 -6.80 0.73 -0.29
N ILE A 291 -6.09 -0.39 -0.43
CA ILE A 291 -5.09 -0.84 0.54
C ILE A 291 -3.76 -1.01 -0.18
N ALA A 292 -2.75 -0.24 0.21
CA ALA A 292 -1.37 -0.46 -0.21
C ALA A 292 -0.71 -1.47 0.73
N PHE A 293 0.22 -2.28 0.21
CA PHE A 293 0.98 -3.23 1.03
C PHE A 293 2.22 -3.74 0.29
N ALA A 294 3.16 -4.34 1.01
CA ALA A 294 4.34 -4.98 0.45
C ALA A 294 4.14 -6.50 0.33
N SER A 295 4.58 -7.10 -0.78
CA SER A 295 4.47 -8.54 -1.03
C SER A 295 5.66 -9.11 -1.79
N ASP A 296 6.09 -10.32 -1.42
CA ASP A 296 7.13 -11.08 -2.13
C ASP A 296 6.57 -12.09 -3.15
N ARG A 297 5.30 -11.94 -3.53
CA ARG A 297 4.60 -12.84 -4.47
C ARG A 297 5.22 -12.95 -5.86
N ASN A 298 6.06 -11.98 -6.25
CA ASN A 298 6.79 -12.03 -7.53
C ASN A 298 8.00 -12.99 -7.49
N GLY A 299 8.32 -13.56 -6.31
CA GLY A 299 9.42 -14.50 -6.12
C GLY A 299 10.74 -13.82 -5.75
N GLY A 300 11.81 -14.61 -5.61
CA GLY A 300 13.15 -14.10 -5.28
C GLY A 300 13.34 -13.60 -3.83
N GLY A 301 12.28 -13.60 -3.01
CA GLY A 301 12.31 -13.21 -1.60
C GLY A 301 12.33 -11.69 -1.36
N GLN A 302 12.34 -10.90 -2.42
CA GLN A 302 12.25 -9.43 -2.39
C GLN A 302 10.79 -9.00 -2.34
N PHE A 303 10.51 -7.90 -1.64
CA PHE A 303 9.17 -7.33 -1.60
C PHE A 303 9.00 -6.25 -2.66
N ASP A 304 7.88 -6.28 -3.37
CA ASP A 304 7.37 -5.18 -4.17
C ASP A 304 6.14 -4.58 -3.47
N VAL A 305 5.81 -3.32 -3.78
CA VAL A 305 4.63 -2.65 -3.27
C VAL A 305 3.46 -2.85 -4.24
N PHE A 306 2.28 -3.17 -3.69
CA PHE A 306 1.04 -3.39 -4.40
C PHE A 306 -0.07 -2.51 -3.84
N VAL A 307 -1.11 -2.27 -4.64
CA VAL A 307 -2.34 -1.60 -4.23
C VAL A 307 -3.54 -2.47 -4.59
N CYS A 308 -4.42 -2.71 -3.62
CA CYS A 308 -5.68 -3.44 -3.77
C CYS A 308 -6.89 -2.51 -3.80
N ASP A 309 -7.65 -2.60 -4.88
CA ASP A 309 -9.08 -2.32 -5.04
C ASP A 309 -9.99 -3.03 -4.02
N ARG A 310 -10.27 -2.54 -2.81
CA ARG A 310 -11.13 -3.29 -1.85
C ARG A 310 -12.54 -3.58 -2.37
N ARG A 311 -13.11 -2.68 -3.18
CA ARG A 311 -14.43 -2.90 -3.80
C ARG A 311 -14.36 -3.97 -4.88
N THR A 312 -13.22 -4.04 -5.57
CA THR A 312 -13.01 -4.87 -6.76
C THR A 312 -12.38 -6.23 -6.46
N GLY A 313 -11.57 -6.33 -5.40
CA GLY A 313 -10.54 -7.34 -5.20
C GLY A 313 -9.33 -7.26 -6.16
N VAL A 314 -9.26 -6.26 -7.04
CA VAL A 314 -8.17 -6.13 -8.03
C VAL A 314 -6.91 -5.64 -7.33
N VAL A 315 -5.83 -6.38 -7.48
CA VAL A 315 -4.51 -6.06 -6.93
C VAL A 315 -3.58 -5.67 -8.07
N MET A 316 -2.89 -4.54 -7.94
CA MET A 316 -1.97 -4.03 -8.95
C MET A 316 -0.57 -3.84 -8.34
N PRO A 317 0.51 -4.28 -9.02
CA PRO A 317 1.86 -3.91 -8.62
C PRO A 317 2.09 -2.43 -8.85
N VAL A 318 2.73 -1.76 -7.91
CA VAL A 318 3.20 -0.36 -8.04
C VAL A 318 4.70 -0.34 -8.32
N THR A 319 5.43 -1.26 -7.71
CA THR A 319 6.86 -1.46 -8.00
C THR A 319 7.10 -2.85 -8.58
N TYR A 320 8.20 -2.98 -9.33
CA TYR A 320 8.68 -4.25 -9.87
C TYR A 320 10.18 -4.11 -10.18
N ASN A 321 11.04 -4.64 -9.30
CA ASN A 321 12.49 -4.58 -9.46
C ASN A 321 13.21 -5.66 -8.61
N GLU A 322 14.54 -5.73 -8.69
CA GLU A 322 15.35 -6.72 -7.95
C GLU A 322 15.69 -6.31 -6.49
N ARG A 323 15.05 -5.25 -5.99
CA ARG A 323 15.30 -4.63 -4.69
C ARG A 323 14.06 -4.78 -3.81
N THR A 324 14.20 -4.47 -2.53
CA THR A 324 13.12 -4.58 -1.56
C THR A 324 12.45 -3.23 -1.39
N ASP A 325 11.16 -3.19 -1.69
CA ASP A 325 10.24 -2.07 -1.49
C ASP A 325 9.22 -2.43 -0.39
N THR A 326 9.14 -1.62 0.67
CA THR A 326 8.35 -1.92 1.88
C THR A 326 7.73 -0.67 2.49
N THR A 327 6.91 -0.85 3.53
CA THR A 327 6.34 0.25 4.33
C THR A 327 5.62 1.31 3.48
N PRO A 328 4.64 0.90 2.65
CA PRO A 328 3.86 1.84 1.89
C PRO A 328 3.05 2.76 2.81
N ASP A 329 2.86 4.00 2.38
CA ASP A 329 1.96 4.98 2.97
C ASP A 329 1.28 5.77 1.85
N LEU A 330 -0.04 5.58 1.72
CA LEU A 330 -0.86 6.06 0.62
C LEU A 330 -1.47 7.41 1.02
N SER A 331 -1.37 8.40 0.14
CA SER A 331 -2.01 9.69 0.40
C SER A 331 -3.54 9.53 0.48
N ASN A 332 -4.20 10.35 1.29
CA ASN A 332 -5.66 10.28 1.49
C ASN A 332 -6.46 10.40 0.18
N ASP A 333 -5.95 11.18 -0.79
CA ASP A 333 -6.54 11.32 -2.13
C ASP A 333 -6.24 10.14 -3.07
N GLY A 334 -5.40 9.19 -2.65
CA GLY A 334 -5.03 7.99 -3.38
C GLY A 334 -4.17 8.23 -4.62
N ASN A 335 -3.59 9.41 -4.78
CA ASN A 335 -2.81 9.83 -5.95
C ASN A 335 -1.30 9.62 -5.80
N TRP A 336 -0.81 9.57 -4.57
CA TRP A 336 0.61 9.44 -4.24
C TRP A 336 0.83 8.30 -3.25
N LEU A 337 1.99 7.66 -3.38
CA LEU A 337 2.40 6.59 -2.49
C LEU A 337 3.85 6.81 -2.07
N LEU A 338 4.08 6.86 -0.76
CA LEU A 338 5.41 6.77 -0.18
C LEU A 338 5.74 5.31 0.09
N PHE A 339 7.01 4.95 0.01
CA PHE A 339 7.50 3.64 0.42
C PHE A 339 9.01 3.69 0.67
N GLN A 340 9.52 2.71 1.40
CA GLN A 340 10.94 2.53 1.59
C GLN A 340 11.51 1.61 0.51
N SER A 341 12.65 1.96 -0.07
CA SER A 341 13.36 1.12 -1.03
C SER A 341 14.85 1.09 -0.75
N ASN A 342 15.48 -0.06 -0.93
CA ASN A 342 16.94 -0.20 -0.97
C ASN A 342 17.51 -0.16 -2.40
N ARG A 343 16.76 0.40 -3.37
CA ARG A 343 17.27 0.66 -4.72
C ARG A 343 18.43 1.67 -4.74
N GLY A 344 19.23 1.64 -5.81
CA GLY A 344 20.46 2.42 -5.93
C GLY A 344 21.64 1.73 -5.24
N ASP A 345 22.20 2.36 -4.19
CA ASP A 345 23.41 1.92 -3.49
C ASP A 345 23.16 0.84 -2.41
N GLY A 346 21.95 0.29 -2.32
CA GLY A 346 21.58 -0.74 -1.34
C GLY A 346 21.15 -0.18 0.03
N ARG A 347 21.23 1.13 0.26
CA ARG A 347 20.76 1.75 1.50
C ARG A 347 19.27 2.07 1.42
N PRO A 348 18.46 1.71 2.42
CA PRO A 348 17.05 2.09 2.48
C PRO A 348 16.87 3.60 2.44
N ARG A 349 16.01 4.08 1.54
CA ARG A 349 15.56 5.48 1.45
C ARG A 349 14.05 5.54 1.23
N THR A 350 13.46 6.70 1.50
CA THR A 350 12.07 6.98 1.16
C THR A 350 11.95 7.40 -0.31
N TYR A 351 11.06 6.73 -1.02
CA TYR A 351 10.65 7.05 -2.39
C TYR A 351 9.17 7.46 -2.41
N ILE A 352 8.83 8.29 -3.39
CA ILE A 352 7.45 8.67 -3.71
C ILE A 352 7.14 8.34 -5.15
N VAL A 353 5.90 7.95 -5.43
CA VAL A 353 5.43 7.67 -6.77
C VAL A 353 4.00 8.18 -6.98
N SER A 354 3.72 8.71 -8.17
CA SER A 354 2.36 9.07 -8.56
C SER A 354 1.62 7.85 -9.11
N LEU A 355 0.46 7.54 -8.53
CA LEU A 355 -0.40 6.43 -8.99
C LEU A 355 -1.27 6.81 -10.21
N ASN A 356 -1.25 8.08 -10.61
CA ASN A 356 -1.99 8.57 -11.78
C ASN A 356 -1.14 8.56 -13.06
N GLN A 357 0.17 8.29 -12.95
CA GLN A 357 1.11 8.34 -14.05
C GLN A 357 1.88 7.01 -14.19
N PRO A 358 1.18 5.89 -14.48
CA PRO A 358 1.86 4.66 -14.87
C PRO A 358 2.55 4.84 -16.23
N ILE A 359 3.44 3.90 -16.56
CA ILE A 359 4.05 3.78 -17.89
C ILE A 359 3.04 4.00 -19.02
N SER A 360 3.38 4.86 -19.98
CA SER A 360 2.47 5.26 -21.05
C SER A 360 2.26 4.12 -22.05
N ALA A 361 1.15 4.17 -22.81
CA ALA A 361 0.92 3.18 -23.87
C ALA A 361 2.00 3.25 -24.96
N GLU A 362 2.47 4.44 -25.27
CA GLU A 362 3.55 4.69 -26.23
C GLU A 362 4.88 4.08 -25.76
N GLN A 363 5.22 4.26 -24.49
CA GLN A 363 6.42 3.66 -23.89
C GLN A 363 6.36 2.13 -23.90
N LEU A 364 5.21 1.55 -23.56
CA LEU A 364 5.01 0.10 -23.60
C LEU A 364 5.11 -0.46 -25.02
N LEU A 365 4.50 0.20 -26.01
CA LEU A 365 4.60 -0.21 -27.41
C LEU A 365 6.05 -0.21 -27.89
N ALA A 366 6.79 0.86 -27.59
CA ALA A 366 8.21 0.97 -27.95
C ALA A 366 9.03 -0.18 -27.34
N GLU A 367 8.79 -0.56 -26.08
CA GLU A 367 9.50 -1.68 -25.45
C GLU A 367 9.11 -3.04 -26.06
N ILE A 368 7.84 -3.24 -26.40
CA ILE A 368 7.38 -4.47 -27.07
C ILE A 368 8.06 -4.62 -28.43
N GLU A 369 8.14 -3.54 -29.22
CA GLU A 369 8.82 -3.53 -30.51
C GLU A 369 10.31 -3.85 -30.35
N ALA A 370 10.99 -3.17 -29.42
CA ALA A 370 12.41 -3.39 -29.14
C ALA A 370 12.73 -4.84 -28.73
N LYS A 371 11.93 -5.44 -27.85
CA LYS A 371 12.12 -6.85 -27.44
C LYS A 371 11.75 -7.85 -28.55
N GLY A 372 10.80 -7.49 -29.42
CA GLY A 372 10.41 -8.30 -30.57
C GLY A 372 11.54 -8.42 -31.60
N GLU A 373 12.23 -7.32 -31.89
CA GLU A 373 13.39 -7.29 -32.79
C GLU A 373 14.58 -8.09 -32.24
N GLN A 374 14.73 -8.15 -30.92
CA GLN A 374 15.79 -8.89 -30.23
C GLN A 374 15.46 -10.38 -30.02
N GLY A 375 14.27 -10.85 -30.40
CA GLY A 375 13.82 -12.22 -30.19
C GLY A 375 13.55 -12.59 -28.72
N GLY A 376 13.40 -11.59 -27.84
CA GLY A 376 13.21 -11.74 -26.40
C GLY A 376 11.76 -11.96 -25.93
N LEU A 377 10.78 -11.81 -26.83
CA LEU A 377 9.39 -12.22 -26.61
C LEU A 377 9.26 -13.71 -26.99
N ARG A 378 9.63 -14.63 -26.10
CA ARG A 378 9.38 -16.07 -26.27
C ARG A 378 8.74 -16.70 -25.04
#